data_AF-A0A7U9ST90-F1
#
_entry.id   AF-A0A7U9ST90-F1
#
_cell.length_a   1.000
_cell.length_b   1.000
_cell.length_c   1.000
_cell.angle_alpha   90.00
_cell.angle_beta   90.00
_cell.angle_gamma   90.00
#
_symmetry.space_group_name_H-M   'P 1'
#
loop_
_entity.id
_entity.type
_entity.pdbx_description
1 polymer ?
#
loop_
_entity_poly.entity_id
_entity_poly.type
_entity_poly.pdbx_seq_one_letter_code
_entity_poly.pdbx_strand_id
1 'polypeptide(L)'
;MDNKKEQERDELHRTIWNMANDLRGSVDGWDFKQYVLGMLFYRYISENFTNYVNEGESEAENPDFDYIKLSDEDAEQAREDLIQSKGYFILPSELFCNVREKAPSNENLNETLETVFRNIESSAQGRDSEKNFKGLFDDIDVNSNKLGGTVAKRNEKLVKLLNGVGDMKLGSYQENTIDAFGDAYEFLMGMYASNAGKSGGEYYTPQEVSELLTKITVLGKKEVNKVYDPACGSGSLLLKFAKILGKEQVRQGFFGQEINITTYNLCRMNMWLHDIEYTDFDIGHGDTLTEPLHWDDEPFEAIVSNPPYQKKRVIRKTMSEATVSRKQRNKNF
;
A
#
# COMPACT_ATOMS: atom_id res chain seq x y z
N MET A 1 20.23 9.24 -19.90
CA MET A 1 19.28 9.31 -18.77
C MET A 1 18.99 7.92 -18.22
N ASP A 2 18.88 6.87 -19.04
CA ASP A 2 18.65 5.48 -18.58
C ASP A 2 19.68 4.94 -17.57
N ASN A 3 20.97 5.25 -17.77
CA ASN A 3 22.04 4.73 -16.91
C ASN A 3 21.96 5.21 -15.45
N LYS A 4 21.28 6.34 -15.17
CA LYS A 4 21.12 6.85 -13.80
C LYS A 4 19.99 6.12 -13.07
N LYS A 5 18.84 5.91 -13.73
CA LYS A 5 17.73 5.13 -13.17
C LYS A 5 18.12 3.67 -12.93
N GLU A 6 18.90 3.08 -13.83
CA GLU A 6 19.40 1.72 -13.67
C GLU A 6 20.37 1.61 -12.48
N GLN A 7 21.29 2.58 -12.30
CA GLN A 7 22.17 2.65 -11.14
C GLN A 7 21.42 2.86 -9.81
N GLU A 8 20.40 3.72 -9.80
CA GLU A 8 19.54 3.93 -8.62
C GLU A 8 18.78 2.65 -8.26
N ARG A 9 18.27 1.92 -9.26
CA ARG A 9 17.63 0.60 -9.07
C ARG A 9 18.60 -0.45 -8.55
N ASP A 10 19.83 -0.50 -9.06
CA ASP A 10 20.86 -1.43 -8.60
C ASP A 10 21.33 -1.12 -7.17
N GLU A 11 21.46 0.16 -6.81
CA GLU A 11 21.80 0.59 -5.45
C GLU A 11 20.69 0.23 -4.47
N LEU A 12 19.43 0.46 -4.87
CA LEU A 12 18.26 0.06 -4.11
C LEU A 12 18.22 -1.47 -3.93
N HIS A 13 18.41 -2.24 -5.01
CA HIS A 13 18.47 -3.70 -4.96
C HIS A 13 19.56 -4.20 -4.01
N ARG A 14 20.77 -3.62 -4.09
CA ARG A 14 21.88 -3.96 -3.19
C ARG A 14 21.55 -3.64 -1.74
N THR A 15 20.94 -2.48 -1.47
CA THR A 15 20.56 -2.06 -0.12
C THR A 15 19.54 -3.03 0.48
N ILE A 16 18.47 -3.33 -0.27
CA ILE A 16 17.45 -4.33 0.09
C ILE A 16 18.07 -5.70 0.34
N TRP A 17 18.91 -6.17 -0.58
CA TRP A 17 19.50 -7.51 -0.49
C TRP A 17 20.44 -7.63 0.70
N ASN A 18 21.21 -6.58 1.00
CA ASN A 18 22.08 -6.51 2.18
C ASN A 18 21.24 -6.57 3.46
N MET A 19 20.19 -5.75 3.58
CA MET A 19 19.26 -5.82 4.72
C MET A 19 18.66 -7.21 4.88
N ALA A 20 18.17 -7.80 3.78
CA ALA A 20 17.57 -9.13 3.78
C ALA A 20 18.57 -10.20 4.22
N ASN A 21 19.85 -10.09 3.85
CA ASN A 21 20.90 -11.00 4.30
C ASN A 21 21.27 -10.80 5.77
N ASP A 22 21.40 -9.55 6.22
CA ASP A 22 21.76 -9.21 7.60
C ASP A 22 20.67 -9.64 8.59
N LEU A 23 19.42 -9.72 8.13
CA LEU A 23 18.25 -10.03 8.95
C LEU A 23 17.71 -11.46 8.76
N ARG A 24 18.16 -12.19 7.72
CA ARG A 24 17.71 -13.55 7.36
C ARG A 24 17.94 -14.63 8.41
N GLY A 25 18.80 -14.39 9.40
CA GLY A 25 19.34 -15.44 10.26
C GLY A 25 18.31 -16.42 10.86
N SER A 26 17.11 -15.95 11.24
CA SER A 26 16.07 -16.80 11.85
C SER A 26 14.64 -16.60 11.29
N VAL A 27 14.50 -15.84 10.20
CA VAL A 27 13.19 -15.52 9.59
C VAL A 27 13.22 -16.01 8.15
N ASP A 28 12.18 -16.74 7.73
CA ASP A 28 12.05 -17.12 6.33
C ASP A 28 11.95 -15.85 5.45
N GLY A 29 12.53 -15.91 4.25
CA GLY A 29 12.59 -14.75 3.36
C GLY A 29 11.21 -14.19 3.00
N TRP A 30 10.18 -15.06 3.02
CA TRP A 30 8.79 -14.69 2.77
C TRP A 30 8.16 -13.91 3.92
N ASP A 31 8.36 -14.35 5.17
CA ASP A 31 7.87 -13.61 6.34
C ASP A 31 8.57 -12.26 6.47
N PHE A 32 9.86 -12.21 6.15
CA PHE A 32 10.65 -10.99 6.24
C PHE A 32 10.17 -9.89 5.26
N LYS A 33 9.60 -10.28 4.11
CA LYS A 33 9.00 -9.35 3.14
C LYS A 33 7.98 -8.42 3.79
N GLN A 34 7.10 -8.95 4.64
CA GLN A 34 6.02 -8.18 5.26
C GLN A 34 6.59 -7.03 6.12
N TYR A 35 7.66 -7.31 6.88
CA TYR A 35 8.33 -6.28 7.69
C TYR A 35 9.00 -5.21 6.83
N VAL A 36 9.70 -5.58 5.76
CA VAL A 36 10.37 -4.60 4.89
C VAL A 36 9.34 -3.73 4.17
N LEU A 37 8.35 -4.35 3.54
CA LEU A 37 7.30 -3.62 2.81
C LEU A 37 6.48 -2.74 3.75
N GLY A 38 6.14 -3.26 4.93
CA GLY A 38 5.41 -2.52 5.95
C GLY A 38 6.18 -1.33 6.50
N MET A 39 7.47 -1.49 6.79
CA MET A 39 8.35 -0.38 7.23
C MET A 39 8.59 0.65 6.12
N LEU A 40 8.72 0.20 4.86
CA LEU A 40 8.82 1.09 3.71
C LEU A 40 7.55 1.90 3.52
N PHE A 41 6.38 1.27 3.66
CA PHE A 41 5.09 1.94 3.62
C PHE A 41 4.94 2.95 4.77
N TYR A 42 5.29 2.56 6.00
CA TYR A 42 5.28 3.45 7.17
C TYR A 42 6.19 4.68 6.96
N ARG A 43 7.39 4.48 6.39
CA ARG A 43 8.26 5.58 5.98
C ARG A 43 7.58 6.50 4.98
N TYR A 44 7.00 5.93 3.92
CA TYR A 44 6.31 6.70 2.88
C TYR A 44 5.18 7.57 3.45
N ILE A 45 4.26 7.00 4.23
CA ILE A 45 3.14 7.78 4.78
C ILE A 45 3.62 8.84 5.77
N SER A 46 4.70 8.58 6.53
CA SER A 46 5.29 9.58 7.44
C SER A 46 5.87 10.76 6.66
N GLU A 47 6.61 10.49 5.58
CA GLU A 47 7.21 11.53 4.74
C GLU A 47 6.14 12.30 3.95
N ASN A 48 5.18 11.59 3.35
CA ASN A 48 4.05 12.20 2.62
C ASN A 48 3.20 13.09 3.53
N PHE A 49 2.89 12.63 4.75
CA PHE A 49 2.15 13.42 5.73
C PHE A 49 2.92 14.67 6.15
N THR A 50 4.20 14.52 6.51
CA THR A 50 5.06 15.64 6.90
C THR A 50 5.18 16.69 5.79
N ASN A 51 5.44 16.25 4.56
CA ASN A 51 5.57 17.14 3.40
C ASN A 51 4.28 17.90 3.15
N TYR A 52 3.13 17.22 3.21
CA TYR A 52 1.83 17.85 3.04
C TYR A 52 1.57 18.96 4.07
N VAL A 53 1.84 18.70 5.35
CA VAL A 53 1.65 19.71 6.40
C VAL A 53 2.61 20.89 6.21
N ASN A 54 3.90 20.61 5.96
CA ASN A 54 4.90 21.66 5.77
C ASN A 54 4.64 22.51 4.51
N GLU A 55 4.15 21.90 3.42
CA GLU A 55 3.76 22.60 2.20
C GLU A 55 2.57 23.54 2.48
N GLY A 56 1.54 23.05 3.17
CA GLY A 56 0.38 23.87 3.56
C GLY A 56 0.77 25.07 4.44
N GLU A 57 1.66 24.87 5.41
CA GLU A 57 2.18 25.95 6.26
C GLU A 57 3.04 26.94 5.47
N SER A 58 3.86 26.46 4.54
CA SER A 58 4.63 27.32 3.64
C SER A 58 3.74 28.19 2.75
N GLU A 59 2.65 27.62 2.21
CA GLU A 59 1.62 28.35 1.46
C GLU A 59 0.88 29.39 2.33
N ALA A 60 0.75 29.13 3.63
CA ALA A 60 0.20 30.04 4.63
C ALA A 60 1.22 31.07 5.16
N GLU A 61 2.31 31.32 4.42
CA GLU A 61 3.38 32.27 4.75
C GLU A 61 4.20 31.90 6.00
N ASN A 62 4.26 30.60 6.35
CA ASN A 62 5.07 30.04 7.44
C ASN A 62 6.11 29.02 6.95
N PRO A 63 7.07 29.40 6.09
CA PRO A 63 7.99 28.46 5.42
C PRO A 63 9.04 27.82 6.35
N ASP A 64 9.23 28.36 7.55
CA ASP A 64 10.17 27.82 8.54
C ASP A 64 9.50 26.77 9.45
N PHE A 65 8.20 26.51 9.27
CA PHE A 65 7.50 25.46 9.98
C PHE A 65 8.08 24.08 9.66
N ASP A 66 8.16 23.24 10.69
CA ASP A 66 8.64 21.87 10.56
C ASP A 66 7.81 20.95 11.45
N TYR A 67 6.87 20.23 10.84
CA TYR A 67 5.99 19.28 11.52
C TYR A 67 6.76 18.24 12.33
N ILE A 68 7.98 17.86 11.89
CA ILE A 68 8.84 16.89 12.59
C ILE A 68 9.18 17.38 14.01
N LYS A 69 9.31 18.70 14.19
CA LYS A 69 9.70 19.34 15.45
C LYS A 69 8.52 19.80 16.31
N LEU A 70 7.29 19.69 15.80
CA LEU A 70 6.09 20.10 16.53
C LEU A 70 5.87 19.18 17.74
N SER A 71 5.25 19.71 18.79
CA SER A 71 4.80 18.89 19.91
C SER A 71 3.55 18.08 19.53
N ASP A 72 3.40 16.88 20.10
CA ASP A 72 2.20 16.08 19.88
C ASP A 72 0.93 16.85 20.31
N GLU A 73 0.98 17.60 21.41
CA GLU A 73 -0.15 18.39 21.92
C GLU A 73 -0.59 19.48 20.93
N ASP A 74 0.36 20.14 20.26
CA ASP A 74 0.05 21.14 19.25
C ASP A 74 -0.46 20.50 17.96
N ALA A 75 0.13 19.36 17.56
CA ALA A 75 -0.30 18.62 16.38
C ALA A 75 -1.76 18.16 16.48
N GLU A 76 -2.22 17.77 17.69
CA GLU A 76 -3.62 17.36 17.89
C GLU A 76 -4.65 18.44 17.59
N GLN A 77 -4.26 19.71 17.62
CA GLN A 77 -5.18 20.81 17.28
C GLN A 77 -5.59 20.76 15.81
N ALA A 78 -4.76 20.20 14.93
CA ALA A 78 -5.00 20.08 13.49
C ALA A 78 -5.51 18.69 13.07
N ARG A 79 -5.73 17.77 14.02
CA ARG A 79 -6.06 16.36 13.73
C ARG A 79 -7.26 16.20 12.82
N GLU A 80 -8.37 16.86 13.12
CA GLU A 80 -9.62 16.69 12.35
C GLU A 80 -9.46 17.16 10.90
N ASP A 81 -8.86 18.33 10.70
CA ASP A 81 -8.65 18.92 9.37
C ASP A 81 -7.70 18.06 8.53
N LEU A 82 -6.63 17.54 9.15
CA LEU A 82 -5.65 16.69 8.47
C LEU A 82 -6.18 15.30 8.14
N ILE A 83 -7.05 14.72 8.99
CA ILE A 83 -7.75 13.47 8.64
C ILE A 83 -8.71 13.71 7.49
N GLN A 84 -9.42 14.83 7.47
CA GLN A 84 -10.34 15.15 6.38
C GLN A 84 -9.60 15.28 5.05
N SER A 85 -8.43 15.91 5.03
CA SER A 85 -7.66 16.13 3.81
C SER A 85 -6.83 14.92 3.36
N LYS A 86 -6.15 14.22 4.28
CA LYS A 86 -5.25 13.10 3.94
C LYS A 86 -5.82 11.72 4.20
N GLY A 87 -6.91 11.62 4.96
CA GLY A 87 -7.56 10.36 5.31
C GLY A 87 -6.93 9.63 6.51
N TYR A 88 -5.85 10.14 7.09
CA TYR A 88 -5.18 9.60 8.27
C TYR A 88 -4.42 10.69 9.00
N PHE A 89 -3.93 10.39 10.20
CA PHE A 89 -3.15 11.31 11.01
C PHE A 89 -2.00 10.58 11.70
N ILE A 90 -0.84 11.24 11.75
CA ILE A 90 0.38 10.75 12.40
C ILE A 90 0.90 11.85 13.31
N LEU A 91 1.11 11.54 14.60
CA LEU A 91 1.72 12.47 15.53
C LEU A 91 3.21 12.69 15.20
N PRO A 92 3.79 13.87 15.50
CA PRO A 92 5.22 14.10 15.36
C PRO A 92 6.07 13.01 16.02
N SER A 93 5.74 12.58 17.25
CA SER A 93 6.48 11.52 17.94
C SER A 93 6.41 10.14 17.26
N GLU A 94 5.39 9.95 16.42
CA GLU A 94 5.07 8.73 15.68
C GLU A 94 5.53 8.78 14.21
N LEU A 95 6.21 9.85 13.79
CA LEU A 95 6.81 9.90 12.45
C LEU A 95 7.97 8.91 12.35
N PHE A 96 8.11 8.28 11.18
CA PHE A 96 9.19 7.32 10.91
C PHE A 96 10.57 7.82 11.33
N CYS A 97 10.92 9.06 10.99
CA CYS A 97 12.22 9.66 11.31
C CYS A 97 12.44 9.79 12.83
N ASN A 98 11.42 10.25 13.56
CA ASN A 98 11.48 10.46 15.00
C ASN A 98 11.48 9.13 15.78
N VAL A 99 10.72 8.13 15.32
CA VAL A 99 10.77 6.77 15.87
C VAL A 99 12.14 6.14 15.60
N ARG A 100 12.67 6.28 14.38
CA ARG A 100 13.98 5.76 13.99
C ARG A 100 15.10 6.38 14.82
N GLU A 101 15.08 7.69 15.06
CA GLU A 101 16.08 8.38 15.88
C GLU A 101 16.14 7.82 17.31
N LYS A 102 14.96 7.60 17.92
CA LYS A 102 14.83 7.08 19.29
C LYS A 102 14.97 5.55 19.38
N ALA A 103 14.89 4.84 18.26
CA ALA A 103 14.85 3.37 18.23
C ALA A 103 16.02 2.69 18.95
N PRO A 104 17.29 3.13 18.83
CA PRO A 104 18.42 2.45 19.48
C PRO A 104 18.39 2.49 21.02
N SER A 105 17.72 3.49 21.61
CA SER A 105 17.59 3.65 23.07
C SER A 105 16.24 3.21 23.62
N ASN A 106 15.31 2.78 22.76
CA ASN A 106 13.98 2.35 23.15
C ASN A 106 13.94 0.84 23.44
N GLU A 107 13.97 0.48 24.72
CA GLU A 107 13.90 -0.92 25.16
C GLU A 107 12.57 -1.61 24.82
N ASN A 108 11.51 -0.85 24.54
CA ASN A 108 10.17 -1.31 24.18
C ASN A 108 9.76 -0.86 22.76
N LEU A 109 10.71 -0.85 21.83
CA LEU A 109 10.49 -0.40 20.44
C LEU A 109 9.36 -1.16 19.74
N ASN A 110 9.25 -2.47 19.95
CA ASN A 110 8.14 -3.29 19.47
C ASN A 110 6.77 -2.73 19.91
N GLU A 111 6.59 -2.41 21.19
CA GLU A 111 5.32 -1.86 21.71
C GLU A 111 5.05 -0.45 21.19
N THR A 112 6.12 0.32 20.98
CA THR A 112 6.05 1.66 20.38
C THR A 112 5.54 1.57 18.95
N LEU A 113 6.13 0.70 18.12
CA LEU A 113 5.71 0.49 16.74
C LEU A 113 4.28 -0.08 16.64
N GLU A 114 3.93 -1.03 17.49
CA GLU A 114 2.56 -1.56 17.59
C GLU A 114 1.55 -0.45 17.90
N THR A 115 1.91 0.46 18.81
CA THR A 115 1.08 1.62 19.15
C THR A 115 0.97 2.61 17.99
N VAL A 116 2.09 2.93 17.33
CA VAL A 116 2.11 3.79 16.14
C VAL A 116 1.19 3.24 15.05
N PHE A 117 1.35 1.96 14.68
CA PHE A 117 0.51 1.35 13.63
C PHE A 117 -0.97 1.38 14.00
N ARG A 118 -1.30 1.01 15.25
CA ARG A 118 -2.68 1.09 15.75
C ARG A 118 -3.22 2.52 15.70
N ASN A 119 -2.42 3.51 16.10
CA ASN A 119 -2.84 4.91 16.14
C ASN A 119 -3.11 5.45 14.73
N ILE A 120 -2.25 5.13 13.76
CA ILE A 120 -2.44 5.45 12.34
C ILE A 120 -3.73 4.82 11.82
N GLU A 121 -3.98 3.53 12.05
CA GLU A 121 -5.23 2.89 11.62
C GLU A 121 -6.47 3.49 12.28
N SER A 122 -6.40 3.73 13.59
CA SER A 122 -7.52 4.27 14.36
C SER A 122 -7.83 5.74 14.02
N SER A 123 -6.87 6.48 13.46
CA SER A 123 -7.08 7.86 13.03
C SER A 123 -8.16 7.98 11.95
N ALA A 124 -8.30 6.95 11.10
CA ALA A 124 -9.30 6.88 10.04
C ALA A 124 -10.65 6.33 10.52
N GLN A 125 -10.76 5.87 11.77
CA GLN A 125 -11.96 5.20 12.26
C GLN A 125 -13.18 6.13 12.27
N GLY A 126 -14.29 5.66 11.68
CA GLY A 126 -15.52 6.44 11.55
C GLY A 126 -15.48 7.53 10.48
N ARG A 127 -14.46 7.53 9.62
CA ARG A 127 -14.28 8.48 8.50
C ARG A 127 -14.38 7.76 7.16
N ASP A 128 -14.46 8.54 6.08
CA ASP A 128 -14.59 7.99 4.72
C ASP A 128 -13.39 7.12 4.30
N SER A 129 -12.21 7.39 4.86
CA SER A 129 -10.97 6.65 4.66
C SER A 129 -10.83 5.39 5.52
N GLU A 130 -11.78 5.06 6.43
CA GLU A 130 -11.66 3.91 7.36
C GLU A 130 -11.32 2.62 6.60
N LYS A 131 -12.03 2.36 5.50
CA LYS A 131 -11.85 1.14 4.69
C LYS A 131 -10.44 1.03 4.09
N ASN A 132 -9.75 2.15 3.88
CA ASN A 132 -8.43 2.19 3.27
C ASN A 132 -7.31 1.90 4.30
N PHE A 133 -7.54 2.17 5.59
CA PHE A 133 -6.55 1.99 6.66
C PHE A 133 -6.79 0.82 7.60
N LYS A 134 -8.05 0.38 7.77
CA LYS A 134 -8.39 -0.68 8.71
C LYS A 134 -7.66 -1.99 8.38
N GLY A 135 -6.91 -2.52 9.36
CA GLY A 135 -6.15 -3.76 9.25
C GLY A 135 -5.04 -3.73 8.21
N LEU A 136 -4.55 -2.54 7.86
CA LEU A 136 -3.52 -2.35 6.86
C LEU A 136 -2.15 -2.84 7.38
N PHE A 137 -1.88 -2.69 8.67
CA PHE A 137 -0.64 -3.12 9.33
C PHE A 137 -0.74 -4.47 10.07
N ASP A 138 -1.90 -5.14 10.02
CA ASP A 138 -2.14 -6.44 10.70
C ASP A 138 -1.12 -7.54 10.32
N ASP A 139 -0.57 -7.48 9.11
CA ASP A 139 0.44 -8.44 8.64
C ASP A 139 1.85 -8.19 9.25
N ILE A 140 2.06 -7.09 9.98
CA ILE A 140 3.35 -6.71 10.57
C ILE A 140 3.36 -7.00 12.07
N ASP A 141 3.61 -8.25 12.42
CA ASP A 141 3.72 -8.67 13.83
C ASP A 141 5.09 -8.29 14.43
N VAL A 142 5.22 -7.06 14.93
CA VAL A 142 6.44 -6.56 15.61
C VAL A 142 6.76 -7.31 16.91
N ASN A 143 5.83 -8.12 17.42
CA ASN A 143 5.99 -8.97 18.59
C ASN A 143 6.32 -10.43 18.24
N SER A 144 6.52 -10.74 16.96
CA SER A 144 6.71 -12.11 16.50
C SER A 144 7.97 -12.76 17.06
N ASN A 145 7.85 -14.04 17.43
CA ASN A 145 9.01 -14.87 17.78
C ASN A 145 9.99 -15.06 16.61
N LYS A 146 9.54 -14.80 15.37
CA LYS A 146 10.41 -14.78 14.18
C LYS A 146 11.46 -13.66 14.27
N LEU A 147 11.08 -12.49 14.77
CA LEU A 147 12.01 -11.37 14.99
C LEU A 147 13.00 -11.66 16.13
N GLY A 148 12.64 -12.54 17.07
CA GLY A 148 13.54 -13.01 18.11
C GLY A 148 12.78 -13.60 19.29
N GLY A 149 13.41 -14.51 20.02
CA GLY A 149 12.80 -15.15 21.18
C GLY A 149 12.70 -14.27 22.43
N THR A 150 13.26 -13.06 22.42
CA THR A 150 13.21 -12.10 23.54
C THR A 150 12.94 -10.69 23.00
N VAL A 151 12.32 -9.83 23.82
CA VAL A 151 12.03 -8.42 23.46
C VAL A 151 13.29 -7.70 22.97
N ALA A 152 14.40 -7.81 23.70
CA ALA A 152 15.68 -7.21 23.29
C ALA A 152 16.15 -7.65 21.90
N LYS A 153 16.04 -8.94 21.55
CA LYS A 153 16.43 -9.46 20.22
C LYS A 153 15.48 -8.99 19.12
N ARG A 154 14.18 -8.91 19.41
CA ARG A 154 13.19 -8.35 18.48
C ARG A 154 13.53 -6.89 18.19
N ASN A 155 13.77 -6.10 19.24
CA ASN A 155 14.08 -4.68 19.14
C ASN A 155 15.41 -4.45 18.41
N GLU A 156 16.44 -5.28 18.62
CA GLU A 156 17.67 -5.22 17.83
C GLU A 156 17.41 -5.37 16.31
N LYS A 157 16.52 -6.30 15.92
CA LYS A 157 16.15 -6.47 14.50
C LYS A 157 15.27 -5.33 13.98
N LEU A 158 14.34 -4.83 14.78
CA LEU A 158 13.48 -3.70 14.42
C LEU A 158 14.31 -2.42 14.22
N VAL A 159 15.33 -2.17 15.05
CA VAL A 159 16.29 -1.07 14.84
C VAL A 159 17.02 -1.23 13.50
N LYS A 160 17.51 -2.43 13.18
CA LYS A 160 18.16 -2.71 11.90
C LYS A 160 17.22 -2.52 10.71
N LEU A 161 15.95 -2.91 10.84
CA LEU A 161 14.91 -2.69 9.84
C LEU A 161 14.66 -1.19 9.60
N LEU A 162 14.42 -0.42 10.66
CA LEU A 162 14.21 1.02 10.58
C LEU A 162 15.40 1.73 9.96
N ASN A 163 16.62 1.36 10.36
CA ASN A 163 17.83 1.94 9.78
C ASN A 163 17.99 1.58 8.32
N GLY A 164 17.87 0.30 7.96
CA GLY A 164 18.05 -0.12 6.59
C GLY A 164 17.00 0.49 5.64
N VAL A 165 15.73 0.58 6.05
CA VAL A 165 14.68 1.28 5.28
C VAL A 165 14.94 2.78 5.24
N GLY A 166 15.36 3.39 6.34
CA GLY A 166 15.65 4.82 6.41
C GLY A 166 16.91 5.24 5.65
N ASP A 167 17.86 4.33 5.44
CA ASP A 167 19.10 4.57 4.68
C ASP A 167 18.91 4.38 3.16
N MET A 168 17.75 3.86 2.73
CA MET A 168 17.44 3.78 1.31
C MET A 168 17.39 5.19 0.69
N LYS A 169 18.20 5.41 -0.35
CA LYS A 169 18.23 6.66 -1.10
C LYS A 169 17.06 6.72 -2.09
N LEU A 170 15.88 7.07 -1.60
CA LEU A 170 14.66 7.18 -2.41
C LEU A 170 14.44 8.59 -3.00
N GLY A 171 15.52 9.37 -3.17
CA GLY A 171 15.47 10.75 -3.65
C GLY A 171 14.99 11.74 -2.57
N SER A 172 15.10 13.03 -2.87
CA SER A 172 14.66 14.14 -1.99
C SER A 172 13.91 15.24 -2.76
N TYR A 173 13.46 14.95 -3.97
CA TYR A 173 12.71 15.87 -4.83
C TYR A 173 11.29 15.32 -4.97
N GLN A 174 10.30 16.04 -4.42
CA GLN A 174 8.91 15.62 -4.19
C GLN A 174 8.25 14.80 -5.32
N GLU A 175 8.46 15.18 -6.58
CA GLU A 175 7.91 14.42 -7.74
C GLU A 175 8.68 13.12 -8.04
N ASN A 176 10.01 13.09 -7.85
CA ASN A 176 10.82 11.88 -8.06
C ASN A 176 10.77 10.92 -6.85
N THR A 177 10.41 11.41 -5.66
CA THR A 177 10.36 10.59 -4.44
C THR A 177 9.18 9.62 -4.44
N ILE A 178 8.00 10.07 -4.88
CA ILE A 178 6.81 9.22 -4.97
C ILE A 178 7.07 8.06 -5.94
N ASP A 179 7.55 8.39 -7.14
CA ASP A 179 7.94 7.40 -8.14
C ASP A 179 9.00 6.43 -7.59
N ALA A 180 9.96 6.90 -6.79
CA ALA A 180 11.00 6.06 -6.20
C ALA A 180 10.46 5.09 -5.13
N PHE A 181 9.54 5.53 -4.26
CA PHE A 181 8.89 4.65 -3.27
C PHE A 181 8.04 3.57 -3.95
N GLY A 182 7.20 3.97 -4.91
CA GLY A 182 6.36 3.05 -5.69
C GLY A 182 7.19 2.03 -6.47
N ASP A 183 8.17 2.49 -7.26
CA ASP A 183 9.05 1.60 -8.03
C ASP A 183 9.87 0.68 -7.10
N ALA A 184 10.32 1.17 -5.93
CA ALA A 184 11.02 0.34 -4.94
C ALA A 184 10.12 -0.77 -4.39
N TYR A 185 8.87 -0.45 -4.11
CA TYR A 185 7.89 -1.39 -3.60
C TYR A 185 7.50 -2.44 -4.65
N GLU A 186 7.23 -2.02 -5.90
CA GLU A 186 6.97 -2.94 -7.02
C GLU A 186 8.16 -3.89 -7.25
N PHE A 187 9.38 -3.34 -7.21
CA PHE A 187 10.60 -4.14 -7.36
C PHE A 187 10.76 -5.17 -6.24
N LEU A 188 10.57 -4.76 -4.98
CA LEU A 188 10.58 -5.67 -3.83
C LEU A 188 9.57 -6.80 -4.02
N MET A 189 8.32 -6.46 -4.35
CA MET A 189 7.28 -7.45 -4.58
C MET A 189 7.65 -8.43 -5.70
N GLY A 190 8.18 -7.94 -6.83
CA GLY A 190 8.63 -8.78 -7.95
C GLY A 190 9.79 -9.70 -7.58
N MET A 191 10.77 -9.21 -6.81
CA MET A 191 11.89 -10.01 -6.30
C MET A 191 11.40 -11.14 -5.40
N TYR A 192 10.46 -10.87 -4.49
CA TYR A 192 9.90 -11.91 -3.62
C TYR A 192 9.00 -12.90 -4.37
N ALA A 193 8.22 -12.43 -5.35
CA ALA A 193 7.41 -13.30 -6.20
C ALA A 193 8.30 -14.28 -6.99
N SER A 194 9.43 -13.80 -7.52
CA SER A 194 10.40 -14.62 -8.25
C SER A 194 11.09 -15.66 -7.36
N ASN A 195 11.36 -15.31 -6.09
CA ASN A 195 11.99 -16.21 -5.12
C ASN A 195 11.02 -17.21 -4.47
N ALA A 196 9.70 -16.98 -4.51
CA ALA A 196 8.69 -17.84 -3.88
C ALA A 196 8.34 -19.11 -4.68
N GLY A 197 8.94 -19.32 -5.86
CA GLY A 197 8.71 -20.51 -6.68
C GLY A 197 7.29 -20.60 -7.26
N LYS A 198 6.78 -21.83 -7.44
CA LYS A 198 5.54 -22.15 -8.19
C LYS A 198 4.26 -21.48 -7.67
N SER A 199 4.26 -20.97 -6.44
CA SER A 199 3.09 -20.32 -5.83
C SER A 199 3.07 -18.80 -6.03
N GLY A 200 4.15 -18.17 -6.54
CA GLY A 200 4.28 -16.71 -6.64
C GLY A 200 3.52 -16.05 -7.80
N GLY A 201 3.20 -16.82 -8.86
CA GLY A 201 2.60 -16.29 -10.10
C GLY A 201 1.14 -15.82 -9.98
N GLU A 202 0.45 -16.17 -8.89
CA GLU A 202 -0.91 -15.69 -8.60
C GLU A 202 -0.94 -14.28 -7.99
N TYR A 203 0.21 -13.76 -7.55
CA TYR A 203 0.29 -12.54 -6.73
C TYR A 203 0.90 -11.33 -7.45
N TYR A 204 1.55 -11.56 -8.58
CA TYR A 204 2.27 -10.52 -9.31
C TYR A 204 2.23 -10.76 -10.82
N THR A 205 1.80 -9.75 -11.56
CA THR A 205 1.83 -9.73 -13.02
C THR A 205 3.12 -9.02 -13.46
N PRO A 206 4.02 -9.66 -14.24
CA PRO A 206 5.23 -9.01 -14.75
C PRO A 206 4.94 -7.65 -15.40
N GLN A 207 5.86 -6.69 -15.27
CA GLN A 207 5.62 -5.31 -15.69
C GLN A 207 5.34 -5.21 -17.20
N GLU A 208 6.06 -5.98 -18.01
CA GLU A 208 5.92 -6.00 -19.47
C GLU A 208 4.57 -6.54 -19.91
N VAL A 209 4.06 -7.56 -19.20
CA VAL A 209 2.71 -8.11 -19.44
C VAL A 209 1.64 -7.11 -19.04
N SER A 210 1.81 -6.47 -17.87
CA SER A 210 0.88 -5.45 -17.38
C SER A 210 0.81 -4.26 -18.33
N GLU A 211 1.95 -3.80 -18.83
CA GLU A 211 2.04 -2.70 -19.80
C GLU A 211 1.33 -3.06 -21.12
N LEU A 212 1.57 -4.27 -21.64
CA LEU A 212 0.91 -4.74 -22.85
C LEU A 212 -0.62 -4.78 -22.70
N LEU A 213 -1.12 -5.41 -21.63
CA LEU A 213 -2.56 -5.53 -21.36
C LEU A 213 -3.21 -4.15 -21.24
N THR A 214 -2.55 -3.22 -20.55
CA THR A 214 -3.05 -1.85 -20.37
C THR A 214 -3.11 -1.11 -21.70
N LYS A 215 -2.04 -1.16 -22.52
CA LYS A 215 -2.00 -0.52 -23.85
C LYS A 215 -3.09 -1.04 -24.79
N ILE A 216 -3.38 -2.35 -24.73
CA ILE A 216 -4.48 -2.95 -25.49
C ILE A 216 -5.83 -2.41 -25.00
N THR A 217 -6.03 -2.35 -23.68
CA THR A 217 -7.30 -1.92 -23.07
C THR A 217 -7.63 -0.47 -23.38
N VAL A 218 -6.62 0.39 -23.45
CA VAL A 218 -6.78 1.84 -23.66
C VAL A 218 -6.49 2.26 -25.10
N LEU A 219 -6.44 1.32 -26.04
CA LEU A 219 -6.07 1.61 -27.43
C LEU A 219 -6.99 2.69 -28.04
N GLY A 220 -6.39 3.79 -28.49
CA GLY A 220 -7.11 4.93 -29.07
C GLY A 220 -7.77 5.85 -28.04
N LYS A 221 -7.61 5.60 -26.74
CA LYS A 221 -8.09 6.44 -25.64
C LYS A 221 -6.94 7.21 -24.99
N LYS A 222 -7.26 8.41 -24.50
CA LYS A 222 -6.33 9.24 -23.70
C LYS A 222 -6.73 9.31 -22.23
N GLU A 223 -7.99 8.99 -21.94
CA GLU A 223 -8.58 8.93 -20.60
C GLU A 223 -9.58 7.79 -20.55
N VAL A 224 -9.91 7.35 -19.33
CA VAL A 224 -10.96 6.38 -19.04
C VAL A 224 -11.74 6.84 -17.80
N ASN A 225 -12.99 6.39 -17.64
CA ASN A 225 -13.75 6.70 -16.41
C ASN A 225 -13.19 5.95 -15.19
N LYS A 226 -13.41 4.64 -15.10
CA LYS A 226 -13.09 3.73 -14.01
C LYS A 226 -12.36 2.53 -14.59
N VAL A 227 -11.34 2.08 -13.87
CA VAL A 227 -10.58 0.87 -14.17
C VAL A 227 -10.95 -0.19 -13.13
N TYR A 228 -11.21 -1.43 -13.56
CA TYR A 228 -11.53 -2.53 -12.66
C TYR A 228 -10.65 -3.77 -12.88
N ASP A 229 -10.20 -4.38 -11.78
CA ASP A 229 -9.57 -5.71 -11.77
C ASP A 229 -10.22 -6.63 -10.71
N PRO A 230 -11.01 -7.64 -11.12
CA PRO A 230 -11.72 -8.54 -10.21
C PRO A 230 -10.81 -9.53 -9.45
N ALA A 231 -9.53 -9.62 -9.81
CA ALA A 231 -8.52 -10.45 -9.13
C ALA A 231 -7.20 -9.68 -9.08
N CYS A 232 -7.23 -8.53 -8.40
CA CYS A 232 -6.23 -7.47 -8.57
C CYS A 232 -4.84 -7.81 -8.03
N GLY A 233 -4.69 -8.87 -7.22
CA GLY A 233 -3.41 -9.20 -6.62
C GLY A 233 -2.84 -8.00 -5.87
N SER A 234 -1.57 -7.67 -6.10
CA SER A 234 -0.90 -6.49 -5.51
C SER A 234 -1.29 -5.13 -6.12
N GLY A 235 -2.24 -5.09 -7.06
CA GLY A 235 -2.67 -3.85 -7.73
C GLY A 235 -1.72 -3.32 -8.81
N SER A 236 -0.60 -3.98 -9.09
CA SER A 236 0.39 -3.54 -10.11
C SER A 236 -0.21 -3.38 -11.51
N LEU A 237 -1.23 -4.16 -11.84
CA LEU A 237 -1.92 -4.05 -13.12
C LEU A 237 -2.83 -2.81 -13.19
N LEU A 238 -3.55 -2.50 -12.10
CA LEU A 238 -4.36 -1.28 -11.98
C LEU A 238 -3.49 -0.03 -12.08
N LEU A 239 -2.38 0.00 -11.34
CA LEU A 239 -1.44 1.13 -11.32
C LEU A 239 -0.74 1.38 -12.67
N LYS A 240 -0.72 0.38 -13.56
CA LYS A 240 -0.19 0.56 -14.91
C LYS A 240 -1.03 1.55 -15.73
N PHE A 241 -2.32 1.69 -15.44
CA PHE A 241 -3.17 2.70 -16.08
C PHE A 241 -2.75 4.11 -15.64
N ALA A 242 -2.46 4.32 -14.35
CA ALA A 242 -1.91 5.60 -13.86
C ALA A 242 -0.57 5.92 -14.53
N LYS A 243 0.32 4.93 -14.69
CA LYS A 243 1.64 5.13 -15.32
C LYS A 243 1.57 5.43 -16.83
N ILE A 244 0.57 4.90 -17.54
CA ILE A 244 0.44 5.03 -19.00
C ILE A 244 -0.43 6.23 -19.40
N LEU A 245 -1.55 6.44 -18.73
CA LEU A 245 -2.47 7.53 -19.02
C LEU A 245 -2.16 8.80 -18.21
N GLY A 246 -1.55 8.65 -17.02
CA GLY A 246 -1.54 9.67 -15.97
C GLY A 246 -2.70 9.45 -15.00
N LYS A 247 -2.47 9.63 -13.69
CA LYS A 247 -3.49 9.40 -12.64
C LYS A 247 -4.78 10.19 -12.89
N GLU A 248 -4.64 11.46 -13.27
CA GLU A 248 -5.75 12.37 -13.60
C GLU A 248 -6.61 11.92 -14.80
N GLN A 249 -6.07 11.04 -15.64
CA GLN A 249 -6.78 10.51 -16.82
C GLN A 249 -7.62 9.26 -16.48
N VAL A 250 -7.57 8.78 -15.23
CA VAL A 250 -8.47 7.78 -14.67
C VAL A 250 -9.46 8.48 -13.75
N ARG A 251 -10.52 9.03 -14.34
CA ARG A 251 -11.31 10.14 -13.75
C ARG A 251 -12.14 9.80 -12.50
N GLN A 252 -12.52 8.54 -12.34
CA GLN A 252 -13.38 8.07 -11.25
C GLN A 252 -12.70 6.98 -10.42
N GLY A 253 -11.40 6.76 -10.64
CA GLY A 253 -10.59 5.90 -9.78
C GLY A 253 -10.43 4.44 -10.21
N PHE A 254 -9.77 3.69 -9.33
CA PHE A 254 -9.30 2.33 -9.50
C PHE A 254 -10.07 1.38 -8.59
N PHE A 255 -10.66 0.35 -9.18
CA PHE A 255 -11.46 -0.62 -8.45
C PHE A 255 -10.81 -1.99 -8.55
N GLY A 256 -10.81 -2.74 -7.45
CA GLY A 256 -10.20 -4.06 -7.44
C GLY A 256 -10.81 -5.00 -6.43
N GLN A 257 -10.64 -6.30 -6.63
CA GLN A 257 -11.05 -7.29 -5.64
C GLN A 257 -9.97 -8.36 -5.49
N GLU A 258 -9.67 -8.74 -4.25
CA GLU A 258 -8.66 -9.76 -3.93
C GLU A 258 -9.18 -10.67 -2.82
N ILE A 259 -8.93 -11.98 -2.95
CA ILE A 259 -9.41 -13.00 -2.03
C ILE A 259 -8.43 -13.26 -0.87
N ASN A 260 -7.14 -13.01 -1.06
CA ASN A 260 -6.11 -13.21 -0.06
C ASN A 260 -5.89 -11.92 0.74
N ILE A 261 -6.17 -11.94 2.05
CA ILE A 261 -6.07 -10.77 2.94
C ILE A 261 -4.70 -10.08 2.91
N THR A 262 -3.60 -10.85 2.92
CA THR A 262 -2.26 -10.28 2.89
C THR A 262 -2.00 -9.57 1.56
N THR A 263 -2.46 -10.13 0.45
CA THR A 263 -2.28 -9.55 -0.88
C THR A 263 -3.20 -8.35 -1.10
N TYR A 264 -4.40 -8.41 -0.53
CA TYR A 264 -5.31 -7.29 -0.41
C TYR A 264 -4.66 -6.10 0.31
N ASN A 265 -4.00 -6.32 1.44
CA ASN A 265 -3.24 -5.29 2.16
C ASN A 265 -2.09 -4.73 1.33
N LEU A 266 -1.34 -5.60 0.64
CA LEU A 266 -0.30 -5.17 -0.30
C LEU A 266 -0.88 -4.27 -1.41
N CYS A 267 -2.04 -4.61 -1.97
CA CYS A 267 -2.70 -3.78 -2.97
C CYS A 267 -3.02 -2.39 -2.44
N ARG A 268 -3.63 -2.30 -1.25
CA ARG A 268 -3.98 -1.02 -0.62
C ARG A 268 -2.74 -0.16 -0.36
N MET A 269 -1.68 -0.74 0.22
CA MET A 269 -0.40 -0.03 0.40
C MET A 269 0.19 0.45 -0.92
N ASN A 270 0.12 -0.39 -1.96
CA ASN A 270 0.70 -0.09 -3.26
C ASN A 270 -0.02 1.09 -3.95
N MET A 271 -1.33 1.23 -3.77
CA MET A 271 -2.08 2.40 -4.25
C MET A 271 -1.55 3.69 -3.64
N TRP A 272 -1.41 3.73 -2.32
CA TRP A 272 -0.86 4.88 -1.61
C TRP A 272 0.56 5.22 -2.07
N LEU A 273 1.44 4.22 -2.20
CA LEU A 273 2.84 4.44 -2.62
C LEU A 273 2.98 5.02 -4.03
N HIS A 274 1.95 4.89 -4.85
CA HIS A 274 1.86 5.49 -6.19
C HIS A 274 1.00 6.76 -6.21
N ASP A 275 0.77 7.36 -5.04
CA ASP A 275 0.07 8.63 -4.88
C ASP A 275 -1.35 8.62 -5.47
N ILE A 276 -2.03 7.49 -5.28
CA ILE A 276 -3.46 7.36 -5.52
C ILE A 276 -4.18 7.67 -4.20
N GLU A 277 -4.99 8.73 -4.19
CA GLU A 277 -5.69 9.19 -3.00
C GLU A 277 -6.76 8.18 -2.55
N TYR A 278 -7.13 8.19 -1.27
CA TYR A 278 -8.11 7.24 -0.72
C TYR A 278 -9.50 7.34 -1.37
N THR A 279 -9.82 8.48 -1.97
CA THR A 279 -11.05 8.74 -2.72
C THR A 279 -11.01 8.17 -4.13
N ASP A 280 -9.81 7.92 -4.66
CA ASP A 280 -9.58 7.48 -6.04
C ASP A 280 -9.39 5.97 -6.17
N PHE A 281 -9.56 5.20 -5.09
CA PHE A 281 -9.56 3.75 -5.18
C PHE A 281 -10.52 3.05 -4.21
N ASP A 282 -11.04 1.91 -4.65
CA ASP A 282 -11.75 0.96 -3.80
C ASP A 282 -11.25 -0.47 -4.06
N ILE A 283 -10.71 -1.10 -3.03
CA ILE A 283 -10.32 -2.51 -3.08
C ILE A 283 -11.22 -3.27 -2.12
N GLY A 284 -11.89 -4.28 -2.66
CA GLY A 284 -12.71 -5.22 -1.91
C GLY A 284 -11.92 -6.46 -1.50
N HIS A 285 -12.06 -6.90 -0.25
CA HIS A 285 -11.54 -8.19 0.20
C HIS A 285 -12.64 -9.25 0.14
N GLY A 286 -12.49 -10.23 -0.76
CA GLY A 286 -13.46 -11.32 -0.91
C GLY A 286 -13.35 -12.05 -2.25
N ASP A 287 -14.11 -13.13 -2.39
CA ASP A 287 -14.12 -13.93 -3.62
C ASP A 287 -15.04 -13.30 -4.68
N THR A 288 -14.45 -12.75 -5.75
CA THR A 288 -15.17 -12.04 -6.82
C THR A 288 -16.29 -12.85 -7.48
N LEU A 289 -16.20 -14.19 -7.48
CA LEU A 289 -17.19 -15.04 -8.15
C LEU A 289 -18.40 -15.33 -7.25
N THR A 290 -18.22 -15.44 -5.94
CA THR A 290 -19.32 -15.70 -4.99
C THR A 290 -19.86 -14.46 -4.32
N GLU A 291 -19.01 -13.47 -4.09
CA GLU A 291 -19.30 -12.22 -3.41
C GLU A 291 -18.66 -11.05 -4.20
N PRO A 292 -19.11 -10.79 -5.43
CA PRO A 292 -18.73 -9.60 -6.18
C PRO A 292 -19.12 -8.30 -5.43
N LEU A 293 -18.13 -7.45 -5.16
CA LEU A 293 -18.30 -6.28 -4.29
C LEU A 293 -18.59 -4.96 -5.02
N HIS A 294 -18.30 -4.87 -6.32
CA HIS A 294 -18.37 -3.60 -7.09
C HIS A 294 -19.51 -3.57 -8.12
N TRP A 295 -20.65 -4.20 -7.80
CA TRP A 295 -21.82 -4.22 -8.71
C TRP A 295 -22.45 -2.85 -8.93
N ASP A 296 -22.50 -2.04 -7.87
CA ASP A 296 -23.15 -0.72 -7.90
C ASP A 296 -22.22 0.36 -8.51
N ASP A 297 -20.95 0.00 -8.78
CA ASP A 297 -19.94 0.85 -9.39
C ASP A 297 -19.87 0.71 -10.91
N GLU A 298 -20.76 -0.04 -11.56
CA GLU A 298 -20.83 -0.10 -13.01
C GLU A 298 -21.35 1.22 -13.62
N PRO A 299 -21.00 1.55 -14.89
CA PRO A 299 -20.14 0.81 -15.80
C PRO A 299 -18.65 1.18 -15.68
N PHE A 300 -17.79 0.17 -15.84
CA PHE A 300 -16.34 0.33 -16.01
C PHE A 300 -15.98 0.46 -17.49
N GLU A 301 -15.11 1.41 -17.82
CA GLU A 301 -14.63 1.62 -19.19
C GLU A 301 -13.40 0.78 -19.53
N ALA A 302 -12.62 0.40 -18.52
CA ALA A 302 -11.49 -0.51 -18.64
C ALA A 302 -11.60 -1.62 -17.59
N ILE A 303 -11.60 -2.87 -18.05
CA ILE A 303 -11.55 -4.04 -17.18
C ILE A 303 -10.39 -4.90 -17.63
N VAL A 304 -9.52 -5.26 -16.69
CA VAL A 304 -8.33 -6.07 -16.94
C VAL A 304 -8.16 -7.04 -15.78
N SER A 305 -7.55 -8.21 -16.00
CA SER A 305 -7.25 -9.11 -14.90
C SER A 305 -6.18 -10.12 -15.26
N ASN A 306 -5.46 -10.62 -14.25
CA ASN A 306 -4.60 -11.79 -14.34
C ASN A 306 -5.03 -12.82 -13.27
N PRO A 307 -6.14 -13.55 -13.51
CA PRO A 307 -6.69 -14.44 -12.49
C PRO A 307 -5.78 -15.64 -12.23
N PRO A 308 -5.83 -16.24 -11.02
CA PRO A 308 -4.99 -17.37 -10.64
C PRO A 308 -5.24 -18.62 -11.52
N TYR A 309 -4.17 -19.32 -11.88
CA TYR A 309 -4.23 -20.51 -12.74
C TYR A 309 -4.60 -21.77 -11.94
N GLN A 310 -5.61 -22.52 -12.38
CA GLN A 310 -6.05 -23.82 -11.83
C GLN A 310 -6.65 -23.82 -10.40
N LYS A 311 -7.36 -22.77 -9.96
CA LYS A 311 -8.25 -22.92 -8.79
C LYS A 311 -9.43 -23.85 -9.12
N LYS A 312 -9.32 -25.15 -8.80
CA LYS A 312 -10.44 -26.11 -8.86
C LYS A 312 -11.51 -25.65 -7.88
N ARG A 313 -12.68 -25.26 -8.39
CA ARG A 313 -13.85 -24.99 -7.56
C ARG A 313 -14.95 -25.98 -7.86
N VAL A 314 -15.57 -26.49 -6.79
CA VAL A 314 -16.87 -27.15 -6.88
C VAL A 314 -17.90 -26.03 -6.99
N ILE A 315 -18.42 -25.80 -8.18
CA ILE A 315 -19.58 -24.92 -8.37
C ILE A 315 -20.76 -25.61 -7.69
N ARG A 316 -20.98 -25.31 -6.40
CA ARG A 316 -22.27 -25.60 -5.78
C ARG A 316 -23.24 -24.62 -6.41
N LYS A 317 -24.14 -25.17 -7.23
CA LYS A 317 -25.27 -24.48 -7.82
C LYS A 317 -26.20 -24.05 -6.68
N THR A 318 -25.86 -22.98 -5.97
CA THR A 318 -26.79 -22.36 -5.04
C THR A 318 -27.79 -21.63 -5.93
N MET A 319 -28.85 -22.34 -6.33
CA MET A 319 -30.06 -21.68 -6.80
C MET A 319 -30.60 -20.90 -5.60
N SER A 320 -30.17 -19.65 -5.42
CA SER A 320 -30.80 -18.76 -4.47
C SER A 320 -32.07 -18.19 -5.12
N GLU A 321 -33.16 -18.27 -4.37
CA GLU A 321 -34.52 -17.85 -4.73
C GLU A 321 -34.66 -16.32 -4.93
N ALA A 322 -33.55 -15.59 -5.05
CA ALA A 322 -33.51 -14.13 -5.19
C ALA A 322 -34.02 -13.62 -6.54
N THR A 323 -34.00 -14.45 -7.59
CA THR A 323 -34.51 -14.07 -8.92
C THR A 323 -36.04 -14.07 -9.00
N VAL A 324 -36.75 -14.74 -8.08
CA VAL A 324 -38.22 -14.81 -8.09
C VAL A 324 -38.86 -13.62 -7.36
N SER A 325 -38.22 -13.05 -6.34
CA SER A 325 -38.78 -11.92 -5.58
C SER A 325 -38.69 -10.55 -6.29
N ARG A 326 -37.68 -10.34 -7.15
CA ARG A 326 -37.46 -9.03 -7.81
C ARG A 326 -38.33 -8.79 -9.04
N LYS A 327 -38.84 -9.83 -9.70
CA LYS A 327 -39.81 -9.69 -10.81
C LYS A 327 -41.25 -9.37 -10.38
N GLN A 328 -41.58 -9.47 -9.10
CA GLN A 328 -42.92 -9.14 -8.58
C GLN A 328 -43.03 -7.72 -8.00
N ARG A 329 -41.92 -7.01 -7.78
CA ARG A 329 -41.96 -5.62 -7.30
C ARG A 329 -42.13 -4.57 -8.41
N ASN A 330 -41.88 -4.90 -9.68
CA ASN A 330 -42.12 -3.99 -10.81
C ASN A 330 -43.47 -4.22 -11.52
N LYS A 331 -44.48 -4.74 -10.82
CA LYS A 331 -45.85 -4.87 -11.34
C LYS A 331 -46.94 -4.13 -10.57
N ASN A 332 -46.60 -3.47 -9.48
CA ASN A 332 -47.53 -2.59 -8.77
C ASN A 332 -46.78 -1.33 -8.37
N PHE A 333 -46.75 -0.35 -9.28
CA PHE A 333 -47.05 1.08 -9.08
C PHE A 333 -46.74 1.83 -10.37
#